data_AF-A0A6N6S7P4-F1
#
_entry.id   AF-A0A6N6S7P4-F1
#
_cell.length_a   1.000
_cell.length_b   1.000
_cell.length_c   1.000
_cell.angle_alpha   90.00
_cell.angle_beta   90.00
_cell.angle_gamma   90.00
#
_symmetry.space_group_name_H-M   'P 1'
#
loop_
_entity.id
_entity.type
_entity.pdbx_description
1 polymer ?
#
loop_
_entity_poly.entity_id
_entity_poly.type
_entity_poly.pdbx_seq_one_letter_code
_entity_poly.pdbx_strand_id
1 'polypeptide(L)'
;MSNNKNENSFPVLSWNSNDLDVSLKKLYEYVIQETRKAIAWYDDKRRGKRVWGYSLRLSAIIVTGASGIIPVLTQIFNTGKLNPLWATIAIAVAAILIALDRFAGLTSGWVRYMITQMELDKAMETFCFDWEQNMLGYSGSVSTKEQAERSLVLCKGFILKIRDMVKKETQLWASEFQTTLQEIEKAAGATNRVGNQ
;
A
#
# COMPACT_ATOMS: atom_id res chain seq x y z
N MET A 1 -2.52 -18.47 -14.69
CA MET A 1 -2.81 -17.02 -14.74
C MET A 1 -3.31 -16.71 -16.15
N SER A 2 -4.64 -16.66 -16.32
CA SER A 2 -5.27 -16.40 -17.61
C SER A 2 -4.96 -14.97 -18.07
N ASN A 3 -4.39 -14.84 -19.27
CA ASN A 3 -4.02 -13.59 -19.92
C ASN A 3 -5.27 -12.99 -20.59
N ASN A 4 -6.19 -12.41 -19.80
CA ASN A 4 -7.42 -11.82 -20.30
C ASN A 4 -7.19 -10.34 -20.66
N LYS A 5 -6.50 -10.08 -21.79
CA LYS A 5 -6.23 -8.71 -22.27
C LYS A 5 -7.49 -7.91 -22.64
N ASN A 6 -8.67 -8.55 -22.65
CA ASN A 6 -9.93 -7.95 -23.07
C ASN A 6 -10.84 -7.52 -21.89
N GLU A 7 -10.47 -7.80 -20.64
CA GLU A 7 -11.34 -7.52 -19.47
C GLU A 7 -11.33 -6.05 -19.00
N ASN A 8 -10.42 -5.21 -19.52
CA ASN A 8 -10.13 -3.89 -18.97
C ASN A 8 -10.09 -2.74 -20.00
N SER A 9 -10.61 -2.95 -21.21
CA SER A 9 -10.66 -1.87 -22.20
C SER A 9 -11.75 -0.86 -21.82
N PHE A 10 -11.47 0.42 -22.06
CA PHE A 10 -12.48 1.47 -21.98
C PHE A 10 -13.74 1.05 -22.78
N PRO A 11 -14.95 1.21 -22.21
CA PRO A 11 -16.16 0.70 -22.84
C PRO A 11 -16.41 1.38 -24.19
N VAL A 12 -17.00 0.63 -25.12
CA VAL A 12 -17.51 1.19 -26.37
C VAL A 12 -18.83 1.92 -26.09
N LEU A 13 -18.84 3.23 -26.36
CA LEU A 13 -19.94 4.14 -26.05
C LEU A 13 -20.65 4.57 -27.35
N SER A 14 -21.98 4.64 -27.29
CA SER A 14 -22.85 5.20 -28.33
C SER A 14 -23.55 6.45 -27.78
N TRP A 15 -23.36 7.59 -28.44
CA TRP A 15 -23.94 8.87 -28.02
C TRP A 15 -25.15 9.29 -28.85
N ASN A 16 -25.82 8.32 -29.48
CA ASN A 16 -27.11 8.56 -30.10
C ASN A 16 -28.13 8.93 -29.02
N SER A 17 -29.10 9.78 -29.34
CA SER A 17 -30.08 10.27 -28.37
C SER A 17 -30.75 9.15 -27.56
N ASN A 18 -31.04 8.00 -28.19
CA ASN A 18 -31.68 6.85 -27.54
C ASN A 18 -30.71 5.95 -26.74
N ASP A 19 -29.40 6.11 -26.90
CA ASP A 19 -28.37 5.25 -26.30
C ASP A 19 -27.59 5.92 -25.16
N LEU A 20 -27.90 7.18 -24.84
CA LEU A 20 -27.19 7.98 -23.83
C LEU A 20 -27.15 7.26 -22.48
N ASP A 21 -28.30 6.81 -21.98
CA ASP A 21 -28.42 6.14 -20.69
C ASP A 21 -27.61 4.84 -20.63
N VAL A 22 -27.59 4.08 -21.73
CA VAL A 22 -26.82 2.84 -21.86
C VAL A 22 -25.32 3.14 -21.80
N SER A 23 -24.86 4.17 -22.48
CA SER A 23 -23.46 4.59 -22.48
C SER A 23 -23.02 5.13 -21.13
N LEU A 24 -23.87 5.92 -20.46
CA LEU A 24 -23.60 6.41 -19.10
C LEU A 24 -23.51 5.26 -18.10
N LYS A 25 -24.41 4.28 -18.18
CA LYS A 25 -24.36 3.08 -17.33
C LYS A 25 -23.08 2.28 -17.54
N LYS A 26 -22.69 2.03 -18.80
CA LYS A 26 -21.43 1.34 -19.11
C LYS A 26 -20.22 2.08 -18.55
N LEU A 27 -20.22 3.42 -18.62
CA LEU A 27 -19.15 4.23 -18.09
C LEU A 27 -19.09 4.15 -16.55
N TYR A 28 -20.23 4.25 -15.88
CA TYR A 28 -20.34 4.07 -14.43
C TYR A 28 -19.79 2.70 -14.00
N GLU A 29 -20.23 1.62 -14.65
CA GLU A 29 -19.79 0.25 -14.36
C GLU A 29 -18.28 0.10 -14.55
N TYR A 30 -17.73 0.63 -15.64
CA TYR A 30 -16.29 0.64 -15.90
C TYR A 30 -15.52 1.34 -14.77
N VAL A 31 -15.95 2.55 -14.38
CA VAL A 31 -15.26 3.35 -13.36
C VAL A 31 -15.29 2.66 -11.99
N ILE A 32 -16.43 2.08 -11.63
CA ILE A 32 -16.60 1.31 -10.40
C ILE A 32 -15.72 0.05 -10.42
N GLN A 33 -15.67 -0.66 -11.54
CA GLN A 33 -14.87 -1.88 -11.67
C GLN A 33 -13.37 -1.58 -11.56
N GLU A 34 -12.89 -0.53 -12.23
CA GLU A 34 -11.49 -0.08 -12.13
C GLU A 34 -11.11 0.30 -10.70
N THR A 35 -12.02 0.98 -10.00
CA THR A 35 -11.79 1.36 -8.59
C THR A 35 -11.74 0.13 -7.68
N ARG A 36 -12.67 -0.82 -7.83
CA ARG A 36 -12.66 -2.08 -7.07
C ARG A 36 -11.41 -2.91 -7.32
N LYS A 37 -10.90 -2.94 -8.56
CA LYS A 37 -9.63 -3.61 -8.88
C LYS A 37 -8.46 -2.98 -8.12
N ALA A 38 -8.40 -1.64 -8.06
CA ALA A 38 -7.39 -0.94 -7.28
C ALA A 38 -7.48 -1.30 -5.79
N ILE A 39 -8.68 -1.24 -5.20
CA ILE A 39 -8.93 -1.63 -3.80
C ILE A 39 -8.50 -3.07 -3.52
N ALA A 40 -8.92 -4.01 -4.38
CA ALA A 40 -8.61 -5.43 -4.24
C ALA A 40 -7.10 -5.70 -4.34
N TRP A 41 -6.39 -4.96 -5.22
CA TRP A 41 -4.94 -5.04 -5.32
C TRP A 41 -4.25 -4.62 -4.01
N TYR A 42 -4.69 -3.51 -3.39
CA TYR A 42 -4.14 -3.07 -2.11
C TYR A 42 -4.47 -4.06 -0.97
N ASP A 43 -5.67 -4.63 -0.95
CA ASP A 43 -6.05 -5.65 0.05
C ASP A 43 -5.22 -6.95 -0.08
N ASP A 44 -4.96 -7.41 -1.31
CA ASP A 44 -4.11 -8.58 -1.55
C ASP A 44 -2.66 -8.31 -1.11
N LYS A 45 -2.10 -7.18 -1.56
CA LYS A 45 -0.68 -6.87 -1.31
C LYS A 45 -0.37 -6.55 0.14
N ARG A 46 -1.32 -6.01 0.91
CA ARG A 46 -1.07 -5.69 2.33
C ARG A 46 -0.96 -6.95 3.21
N ARG A 47 -1.61 -8.06 2.85
CA ARG A 47 -1.65 -9.29 3.68
C ARG A 47 -0.25 -9.89 3.88
N GLY A 48 0.50 -10.05 2.80
CA GLY A 48 1.87 -10.57 2.86
C GLY A 48 2.79 -9.66 3.67
N LYS A 49 2.73 -8.35 3.41
CA LYS A 49 3.55 -7.35 4.13
C LYS A 49 3.30 -7.36 5.63
N ARG A 50 2.03 -7.50 6.05
CA ARG A 50 1.65 -7.63 7.45
C ARG A 50 2.36 -8.82 8.11
N VAL A 51 2.20 -10.03 7.57
CA VAL A 51 2.74 -11.25 8.18
C VAL A 51 4.26 -11.18 8.31
N TRP A 52 4.95 -10.76 7.26
CA TRP A 52 6.41 -10.66 7.27
C TRP A 52 6.92 -9.56 8.19
N GLY A 53 6.32 -8.36 8.18
CA GLY A 53 6.71 -7.26 9.06
C GLY A 53 6.54 -7.60 10.54
N TYR A 54 5.39 -8.20 10.91
CA TYR A 54 5.16 -8.66 12.29
C TYR A 54 6.16 -9.75 12.71
N SER A 55 6.47 -10.71 11.83
CA SER A 55 7.41 -11.79 12.13
C SER A 55 8.83 -11.26 12.36
N LEU A 56 9.30 -10.32 11.54
CA LEU A 56 10.61 -9.69 11.71
C LEU A 56 10.69 -8.88 13.01
N ARG A 57 9.66 -8.08 13.32
CA ARG A 57 9.61 -7.30 14.56
C ARG A 57 9.58 -8.17 15.81
N LEU A 58 8.74 -9.21 15.81
CA LEU A 58 8.68 -10.14 16.95
C LEU A 58 10.01 -10.86 17.15
N SER A 59 10.64 -11.30 16.06
CA SER A 59 11.97 -11.94 16.12
C SER A 59 13.02 -10.98 16.67
N ALA A 60 13.04 -9.72 16.22
CA ALA A 60 13.97 -8.71 16.73
C ALA A 60 13.78 -8.46 18.23
N ILE A 61 12.54 -8.38 18.71
CA ILE A 61 12.24 -8.18 20.14
C ILE A 61 12.73 -9.39 20.96
N ILE A 62 12.43 -10.62 20.53
CA ILE A 62 12.84 -11.84 21.23
C ILE A 62 14.36 -11.94 21.29
N VAL A 63 15.05 -11.71 20.18
CA VAL A 63 16.51 -11.77 20.11
C VAL A 63 17.16 -10.67 20.95
N THR A 64 16.59 -9.46 20.95
CA THR A 64 17.05 -8.37 21.82
C THR A 64 16.87 -8.73 23.30
N GLY A 65 15.72 -9.28 23.69
CA GLY A 65 15.48 -9.76 25.04
C GLY A 65 16.46 -10.85 25.46
N ALA A 66 16.70 -11.84 24.58
CA ALA A 66 17.68 -12.90 24.82
C ALA A 66 19.09 -12.35 25.05
N SER A 67 19.49 -11.30 24.31
CA SER A 67 20.80 -10.68 24.50
C SER A 67 21.01 -10.10 25.90
N GLY A 68 19.97 -9.53 26.52
CA GLY A 68 20.04 -9.03 27.90
C GLY A 68 20.00 -10.13 28.95
N ILE A 69 19.34 -11.26 28.65
CA ILE A 69 19.16 -12.38 29.58
C ILE A 69 20.42 -13.27 29.65
N ILE A 70 21.12 -13.49 28.53
CA ILE A 70 22.29 -14.39 28.46
C ILE A 70 23.34 -14.06 29.54
N PRO A 71 23.84 -12.81 29.67
CA PRO A 71 24.84 -12.49 30.69
C PRO A 71 24.34 -12.75 32.12
N VAL A 72 23.09 -12.43 32.41
CA VAL A 72 22.47 -12.64 33.73
C VAL A 72 22.40 -14.13 34.08
N LEU A 73 22.02 -14.99 33.13
CA LEU A 73 22.00 -16.44 33.35
C LEU A 73 23.40 -17.01 33.60
N THR A 74 24.41 -16.55 32.87
CA THR A 74 25.79 -17.02 33.10
C THR A 74 26.29 -16.68 34.50
N GLN A 75 25.90 -15.51 35.03
CA GLN A 75 26.23 -15.09 36.38
C GLN A 75 25.45 -15.87 37.45
N ILE A 76 24.14 -16.04 37.29
CA ILE A 76 23.29 -16.75 38.27
C ILE A 76 23.69 -18.22 38.40
N PHE A 77 23.90 -18.91 37.27
CA PHE A 77 24.16 -20.35 37.28
C PHE A 77 25.65 -20.70 37.36
N ASN A 78 26.54 -19.71 37.43
CA ASN A 78 28.00 -19.86 37.40
C ASN A 78 28.48 -20.81 36.28
N THR A 79 27.76 -20.80 35.15
CA THR A 79 28.01 -21.70 34.03
C THR A 79 28.95 -21.00 33.06
N GLY A 80 30.26 -21.23 33.20
CA GLY A 80 31.27 -20.79 32.22
C GLY A 80 31.12 -21.39 30.81
N LYS A 81 30.03 -22.14 30.56
CA LYS A 81 29.76 -22.83 29.30
C LYS A 81 29.15 -21.93 28.23
N LEU A 82 28.49 -20.84 28.62
CA LEU A 82 27.90 -19.88 27.67
C LEU A 82 28.82 -18.68 27.53
N ASN A 83 29.44 -18.53 26.36
CA ASN A 83 30.31 -17.40 26.08
C ASN A 83 29.48 -16.10 26.00
N PRO A 84 29.81 -15.03 26.76
CA PRO A 84 29.12 -13.75 26.70
C PRO A 84 29.04 -13.13 25.29
N LEU A 85 29.94 -13.51 24.37
CA LEU A 85 29.92 -13.09 22.97
C LEU A 85 28.63 -13.46 22.23
N TRP A 86 27.88 -14.47 22.69
CA TRP A 86 26.56 -14.80 22.15
C TRP A 86 25.54 -13.66 22.34
N ALA A 87 25.67 -12.86 23.39
CA ALA A 87 24.84 -11.66 23.58
C ALA A 87 25.12 -10.61 22.50
N THR A 88 26.40 -10.42 22.14
CA THR A 88 26.80 -9.51 21.05
C THR A 88 26.27 -9.99 19.70
N ILE A 89 26.35 -11.30 19.42
CA ILE A 89 25.78 -11.90 18.20
C ILE A 89 24.26 -11.69 18.17
N ALA A 90 23.56 -11.90 19.28
CA ALA A 90 22.12 -11.68 19.37
C ALA A 90 21.75 -10.22 19.04
N ILE A 91 22.46 -9.23 19.63
CA ILE A 91 22.23 -7.81 19.30
C ILE A 91 22.46 -7.53 17.80
N ALA A 92 23.52 -8.08 17.22
CA ALA A 92 23.81 -7.92 15.79
C ALA A 92 22.70 -8.50 14.91
N VAL A 93 22.19 -9.69 15.25
CA VAL A 93 21.06 -10.32 14.55
C VAL A 93 19.79 -9.48 14.68
N ALA A 94 19.48 -8.96 15.87
CA ALA A 94 18.33 -8.09 16.07
C ALA A 94 18.43 -6.82 15.20
N ALA A 95 19.62 -6.21 15.13
CA ALA A 95 19.87 -5.05 14.28
C ALA A 95 19.67 -5.37 12.79
N ILE A 96 20.14 -6.53 12.32
CA ILE A 96 19.93 -6.99 10.94
C ILE A 96 18.44 -7.19 10.65
N LEU A 97 17.69 -7.82 11.56
CA LEU A 97 16.24 -8.03 11.39
C LEU A 97 15.47 -6.71 11.24
N ILE A 98 15.84 -5.70 12.05
CA ILE A 98 15.26 -4.36 11.97
C ILE A 98 15.65 -3.67 10.64
N ALA A 99 16.91 -3.77 10.23
CA ALA A 99 17.38 -3.21 8.97
C ALA A 99 16.67 -3.85 7.76
N LEU A 100 16.43 -5.16 7.80
CA LEU A 100 15.68 -5.88 6.76
C LEU A 100 14.21 -5.44 6.71
N ASP A 101 13.52 -5.29 7.84
CA ASP A 101 12.13 -4.77 7.87
C ASP A 101 12.06 -3.36 7.26
N ARG A 102 13.03 -2.50 7.60
CA ARG A 102 13.11 -1.12 7.11
C ARG A 102 13.42 -1.07 5.62
N PHE A 103 14.43 -1.81 5.15
CA PHE A 103 14.81 -1.87 3.74
C PHE A 103 13.69 -2.43 2.85
N ALA A 104 13.04 -3.51 3.29
CA ALA A 104 11.93 -4.10 2.56
C ALA A 104 10.62 -3.29 2.67
N GLY A 105 10.56 -2.31 3.59
CA GLY A 105 9.39 -1.48 3.84
C GLY A 105 8.14 -2.31 4.15
N LEU A 106 8.30 -3.39 4.92
CA LEU A 106 7.21 -4.34 5.18
C LEU A 106 6.19 -3.73 6.13
N THR A 107 6.65 -3.26 7.29
CA THR A 107 5.77 -2.63 8.27
C THR A 107 5.17 -1.32 7.76
N SER A 108 5.99 -0.42 7.20
CA SER A 108 5.51 0.87 6.67
C SER A 108 4.61 0.69 5.44
N GLY A 109 4.95 -0.24 4.55
CA GLY A 109 4.16 -0.55 3.37
C GLY A 109 2.78 -1.13 3.73
N TRP A 110 2.67 -1.96 4.78
CA TRP A 110 1.37 -2.45 5.25
C TRP A 110 0.46 -1.28 5.69
N VAL A 111 0.97 -0.36 6.51
CA VAL A 111 0.20 0.80 6.97
C VAL A 111 -0.20 1.70 5.80
N ARG A 112 0.73 1.99 4.88
CA ARG A 112 0.47 2.85 3.74
C ARG A 112 -0.61 2.27 2.82
N TYR A 113 -0.52 0.97 2.51
CA TYR A 113 -1.54 0.29 1.71
C TYR A 113 -2.90 0.27 2.38
N MET A 114 -2.96 0.10 3.70
CA MET A 114 -4.21 0.18 4.45
C MET A 114 -4.84 1.58 4.37
N ILE A 115 -4.04 2.65 4.54
CA ILE A 115 -4.52 4.02 4.43
C ILE A 115 -5.04 4.31 3.02
N THR A 116 -4.26 3.98 1.99
CA THR A 116 -4.68 4.20 0.59
C THR A 116 -5.93 3.40 0.25
N GLN A 117 -6.06 2.16 0.73
CA GLN A 117 -7.28 1.38 0.55
C GLN A 117 -8.50 2.08 1.19
N MET A 118 -8.40 2.54 2.44
CA MET A 118 -9.49 3.26 3.11
C MET A 118 -9.88 4.55 2.36
N GLU A 119 -8.91 5.27 1.81
CA GLU A 119 -9.16 6.46 1.00
C GLU A 119 -9.87 6.12 -0.33
N LEU A 120 -9.49 5.01 -0.98
CA LEU A 120 -10.13 4.51 -2.19
C LEU A 120 -11.58 4.08 -1.91
N ASP A 121 -11.81 3.33 -0.83
CA ASP A 121 -13.16 2.89 -0.41
C ASP A 121 -14.07 4.11 -0.15
N LYS A 122 -13.60 5.07 0.65
CA LYS A 122 -14.32 6.32 0.91
C LYS A 122 -14.62 7.09 -0.38
N ALA A 123 -13.65 7.17 -1.30
CA ALA A 123 -13.82 7.87 -2.55
C ALA A 123 -14.84 7.18 -3.48
N MET A 124 -14.86 5.85 -3.49
CA MET A 124 -15.84 5.06 -4.23
C MET A 124 -17.26 5.27 -3.69
N GLU A 125 -17.43 5.23 -2.37
CA GLU A 125 -18.73 5.51 -1.73
C GLU A 125 -19.22 6.92 -2.06
N THR A 126 -18.33 7.92 -1.94
CA THR A 126 -18.64 9.31 -2.28
C THR A 126 -19.09 9.43 -3.74
N PHE A 127 -18.37 8.81 -4.67
CA PHE A 127 -18.74 8.82 -6.09
C PHE A 127 -20.10 8.15 -6.34
N CYS A 128 -20.41 7.05 -5.67
CA CYS A 128 -21.73 6.42 -5.79
C CYS A 128 -22.85 7.37 -5.34
N PHE A 129 -22.69 8.07 -4.21
CA PHE A 129 -23.67 9.06 -3.77
C PHE A 129 -23.77 10.25 -4.72
N ASP A 130 -22.64 10.79 -5.18
CA ASP A 130 -22.62 11.90 -6.15
C ASP A 130 -23.28 11.50 -7.48
N TRP A 131 -23.10 10.24 -7.90
CA TRP A 131 -23.73 9.68 -9.09
C TRP A 131 -25.25 9.60 -8.93
N GLU A 132 -25.75 9.02 -7.85
CA GLU A 132 -27.18 8.94 -7.59
C GLU A 132 -27.81 10.34 -7.45
N GLN A 133 -27.12 11.26 -6.77
CA GLN A 133 -27.55 12.65 -6.67
C GLN A 133 -27.67 13.32 -8.05
N ASN A 134 -26.71 13.06 -8.94
CA ASN A 134 -26.76 13.54 -10.30
C ASN A 134 -27.94 12.91 -11.05
N MET A 135 -28.16 11.60 -10.91
CA MET A 135 -29.27 10.86 -11.55
C MET A 135 -30.67 11.31 -11.09
N LEU A 136 -30.82 11.86 -9.88
CA LEU A 136 -32.10 12.44 -9.44
C LEU A 136 -32.61 13.55 -10.39
N GLY A 137 -31.72 14.24 -11.10
CA GLY A 137 -32.07 15.26 -12.08
C GLY A 137 -32.62 14.72 -13.42
N TYR A 138 -32.67 13.40 -13.60
CA TYR A 138 -32.99 12.70 -14.84
C TYR A 138 -34.41 12.17 -14.71
N SER A 139 -35.40 13.06 -14.79
CA SER A 139 -36.80 12.75 -14.47
C SER A 139 -37.47 11.86 -15.51
N GLY A 140 -37.19 10.55 -15.47
CA GLY A 140 -37.88 9.46 -16.16
C GLY A 140 -37.91 9.51 -17.69
N SER A 141 -37.24 10.49 -18.29
CA SER A 141 -37.09 10.69 -19.74
C SER A 141 -35.64 10.41 -20.13
N VAL A 142 -35.43 10.13 -21.41
CA VAL A 142 -34.10 9.93 -22.01
C VAL A 142 -33.19 11.09 -21.62
N SER A 143 -31.99 10.80 -21.11
CA SER A 143 -31.01 11.81 -20.71
C SER A 143 -30.83 12.89 -21.77
N THR A 144 -30.76 14.16 -21.37
CA THR A 144 -30.31 15.23 -22.27
C THR A 144 -28.80 15.16 -22.48
N LYS A 145 -28.31 15.84 -23.52
CA LYS A 145 -26.87 15.91 -23.80
C LYS A 145 -26.12 16.58 -22.65
N GLU A 146 -26.68 17.64 -22.06
CA GLU A 146 -26.07 18.39 -20.94
C GLU A 146 -25.97 17.51 -19.68
N GLN A 147 -26.98 16.68 -19.44
CA GLN A 147 -26.96 15.67 -18.39
C GLN A 147 -25.84 14.65 -18.63
N ALA A 148 -25.74 14.10 -19.85
CA ALA A 148 -24.69 13.16 -20.21
C ALA A 148 -23.28 13.77 -20.07
N GLU A 149 -23.09 15.02 -20.48
CA GLU A 149 -21.82 15.74 -20.31
C GLU A 149 -21.43 15.92 -18.84
N ARG A 150 -22.38 16.24 -17.95
CA ARG A 150 -22.12 16.32 -16.50
C ARG A 150 -21.68 14.98 -15.92
N SER A 151 -22.35 13.89 -16.30
CA SER A 151 -21.98 12.53 -15.88
C SER A 151 -20.59 12.13 -16.38
N LEU A 152 -20.24 12.49 -17.62
CA LEU A 152 -18.90 12.26 -18.18
C LEU A 152 -17.81 12.99 -17.38
N VAL A 153 -18.05 14.24 -17.01
CA VAL A 153 -17.13 15.02 -16.18
C VAL A 153 -16.97 14.39 -14.80
N LEU A 154 -18.06 13.93 -14.18
CA LEU A 154 -18.03 13.26 -12.88
C LEU A 154 -17.19 11.97 -12.93
N CYS A 155 -17.45 11.09 -13.90
CA CYS A 155 -16.70 9.86 -14.12
C CYS A 155 -15.21 10.12 -14.38
N LYS A 156 -14.89 11.10 -15.24
CA LYS A 156 -13.50 11.48 -15.54
C LYS A 156 -12.79 12.01 -14.30
N GLY A 157 -13.44 12.91 -13.56
CA GLY A 157 -12.89 13.49 -12.33
C GLY A 157 -12.58 12.41 -11.29
N PHE A 158 -13.49 11.44 -11.13
CA PHE A 158 -13.29 10.35 -10.20
C PHE A 158 -12.14 9.42 -10.60
N ILE A 159 -12.04 9.00 -11.86
CA ILE A 159 -10.90 8.18 -12.33
C ILE A 159 -9.57 8.89 -12.14
N LEU A 160 -9.49 10.20 -12.41
CA LEU A 160 -8.27 10.97 -12.18
C LEU A 160 -7.92 11.02 -10.68
N LYS A 161 -8.92 11.21 -9.81
CA LYS A 161 -8.74 11.17 -8.36
C LYS A 161 -8.16 9.82 -7.89
N ILE A 162 -8.67 8.71 -8.39
CA ILE A 162 -8.15 7.36 -8.08
C ILE A 162 -6.70 7.21 -8.54
N ARG A 163 -6.38 7.63 -9.77
CA ARG A 163 -5.00 7.60 -10.29
C ARG A 163 -4.05 8.47 -9.47
N ASP A 164 -4.50 9.63 -9.01
CA ASP A 164 -3.71 10.51 -8.16
C ASP A 164 -3.46 9.92 -6.78
N MET A 165 -4.42 9.20 -6.19
CA MET A 165 -4.22 8.47 -4.92
C MET A 165 -3.12 7.40 -5.07
N VAL A 166 -3.20 6.58 -6.12
CA VAL A 166 -2.19 5.56 -6.43
C VAL A 166 -0.82 6.20 -6.68
N LYS A 167 -0.78 7.29 -7.45
CA LYS A 167 0.45 8.03 -7.74
C LYS A 167 1.08 8.60 -6.46
N LYS A 168 0.29 9.22 -5.58
CA LYS A 168 0.76 9.77 -4.30
C LYS A 168 1.33 8.67 -3.40
N GLU A 169 0.66 7.53 -3.29
CA GLU A 169 1.16 6.37 -2.55
C GLU A 169 2.51 5.91 -3.09
N THR A 170 2.62 5.78 -4.42
CA THR A 170 3.87 5.39 -5.10
C THR A 170 5.00 6.39 -4.85
N GLN A 171 4.71 7.68 -4.84
CA GLN A 171 5.69 8.74 -4.55
C GLN A 171 6.16 8.70 -3.09
N LEU A 172 5.23 8.49 -2.14
CA LEU A 172 5.56 8.29 -0.73
C LEU A 172 6.45 7.07 -0.54
N TRP A 173 6.14 5.96 -1.21
CA TRP A 173 6.99 4.78 -1.23
C TRP A 173 8.42 5.09 -1.73
N ALA A 174 8.53 5.76 -2.87
CA ALA A 174 9.83 6.06 -3.48
C ALA A 174 10.69 6.95 -2.58
N SER A 175 10.08 7.97 -1.94
CA SER A 175 10.76 8.86 -1.00
C SER A 175 11.26 8.11 0.25
N GLU A 176 10.42 7.25 0.82
CA GLU A 176 10.79 6.43 1.98
C GLU A 176 11.92 5.45 1.64
N PHE A 177 11.86 4.83 0.45
CA PHE A 177 12.89 3.92 -0.03
C PHE A 177 14.24 4.64 -0.21
N GLN A 178 14.24 5.82 -0.83
CA GLN A 178 15.45 6.65 -0.98
C GLN A 178 16.04 7.06 0.37
N THR A 179 15.19 7.48 1.31
CA THR A 179 15.62 7.85 2.66
C THR A 179 16.27 6.68 3.38
N THR A 180 15.63 5.50 3.32
CA THR A 180 16.15 4.27 3.93
C THR A 180 17.49 3.86 3.33
N LEU A 181 17.65 3.98 2.01
CA LEU A 181 18.91 3.66 1.34
C LEU A 181 20.05 4.58 1.81
N GLN A 182 19.79 5.89 1.90
CA GLN A 182 20.79 6.86 2.37
C GLN A 182 21.22 6.61 3.82
N GLU A 183 20.31 6.19 4.69
CA GLU A 183 20.66 5.85 6.08
C GLU A 183 21.52 4.60 6.17
N ILE A 184 21.22 3.57 5.36
CA ILE A 184 22.02 2.35 5.28
C ILE A 184 23.44 2.66 4.75
N GLU A 185 23.55 3.46 3.69
CA GLU A 185 24.84 3.90 3.15
C GLU A 185 25.66 4.71 4.17
N LYS A 186 25.01 5.61 4.91
CA LYS A 186 25.65 6.38 5.99
C LYS A 186 26.14 5.45 7.11
N ALA A 187 25.32 4.48 7.53
CA ALA A 187 25.71 3.52 8.56
C ALA A 187 26.93 2.69 8.11
N ALA A 188 26.92 2.17 6.87
CA ALA A 188 28.04 1.41 6.31
C ALA A 188 29.32 2.27 6.16
N GLY A 189 29.18 3.52 5.70
CA GLY A 189 30.29 4.46 5.57
C GLY A 189 30.89 4.91 6.90
N ALA A 190 30.07 5.04 7.96
CA ALA A 190 30.54 5.34 9.31
C ALA A 190 31.36 4.17 9.89
N THR A 191 30.92 2.93 9.68
CA THR A 191 31.68 1.73 10.09
C THR A 191 33.07 1.67 9.44
N ASN A 192 33.19 2.01 8.16
CA ASN A 192 34.47 2.00 7.43
C ASN A 192 35.47 3.08 7.91
N ARG A 193 34.99 4.19 8.50
CA ARG A 193 35.86 5.25 9.03
C ARG A 193 36.42 4.91 10.42
N VAL A 194 35.68 4.16 11.23
CA VAL A 194 36.12 3.73 12.57
C VAL A 194 37.15 2.59 12.48
N GLY A 195 37.14 1.77 11.41
CA GLY A 195 38.12 0.69 11.21
C GLY A 195 39.48 1.11 10.63
N ASN A 196 39.64 2.38 10.22
CA ASN A 196 40.86 2.94 9.61
C ASN A 196 41.60 3.95 10.54
N GLN A 197 41.26 3.99 11.83
CA GLN A 197 41.97 4.73 12.88
C GLN A 197 42.56 3.74 13.88
#